data_AF-A0A485AQ72-F1
#
_entry.id   AF-A0A485AQ72-F1
#
_cell.length_a   1.000
_cell.length_b   1.000
_cell.length_c   1.000
_cell.angle_alpha   90.00
_cell.angle_beta   90.00
_cell.angle_gamma   90.00
#
_symmetry.space_group_name_H-M   'P 1'
#
loop_
_entity.id
_entity.type
_entity.pdbx_description
1 polymer ?
#
loop_
_entity_poly.entity_id
_entity_poly.type
_entity_poly.pdbx_seq_one_letter_code
_entity_poly.pdbx_strand_id
1 'polypeptide(L)'
;MSLQKPHASFRYSPHDKHFHISINVAARHFAEGELLRDLHKLWFSAYPVQQLVVELTERDVLQDGDHHMAEHLHFRGVYLAIDDFGTGNSSLSWLEKLRPDVLKIDKSFTSAIGIDSVNATVTDIIIALAHRLNIVTVAEGVETQRQDEYLRRHGVDILQGFHYARPMPVEDFPQWLAARRQVEAMADNKTGQPPAETDRPV
;
A
#
# COMPACT_ATOMS: atom_id res chain seq x y z
N MET A 1 -32.79 5.61 5.37
CA MET A 1 -31.43 5.04 5.39
C MET A 1 -31.27 4.19 4.14
N SER A 2 -30.82 4.79 3.04
CA SER A 2 -30.75 4.10 1.75
C SER A 2 -29.41 3.36 1.69
N LEU A 3 -29.44 2.03 1.87
CA LEU A 3 -28.28 1.18 1.60
C LEU A 3 -28.02 1.25 0.09
N GLN A 4 -27.08 2.11 -0.30
CA GLN A 4 -26.59 2.22 -1.65
C GLN A 4 -25.98 0.86 -2.00
N LYS A 5 -26.63 0.12 -2.90
CA LYS A 5 -26.11 -1.17 -3.36
C LYS A 5 -24.68 -0.93 -3.89
N PRO A 6 -23.69 -1.76 -3.55
CA PRO A 6 -22.34 -1.58 -4.06
C PRO A 6 -22.39 -1.56 -5.58
N HIS A 7 -21.74 -0.56 -6.18
CA HIS A 7 -21.57 -0.46 -7.62
C HIS A 7 -20.94 -1.77 -8.13
N ALA A 8 -21.37 -2.27 -9.30
CA ALA A 8 -20.95 -3.59 -9.81
C ALA A 8 -19.41 -3.75 -9.85
N SER A 9 -18.69 -2.64 -10.00
CA SER A 9 -17.23 -2.54 -10.05
C SER A 9 -16.51 -2.98 -8.75
N PHE A 10 -17.17 -2.95 -7.59
CA PHE A 10 -16.55 -3.27 -6.28
C PHE A 10 -17.22 -4.43 -5.56
N ARG A 11 -17.95 -5.28 -6.30
CA ARG A 11 -18.71 -6.41 -5.74
C ARG A 11 -17.87 -7.35 -4.86
N TYR A 12 -16.60 -7.52 -5.18
CA TYR A 12 -15.70 -8.46 -4.50
C TYR A 12 -14.90 -7.84 -3.37
N SER A 13 -14.92 -6.51 -3.24
CA SER A 13 -14.15 -5.79 -2.22
C SER A 13 -14.92 -5.76 -0.89
N PRO A 14 -14.23 -5.92 0.26
CA PRO A 14 -14.85 -5.81 1.57
C PRO A 14 -15.41 -4.41 1.77
N HIS A 15 -16.60 -4.28 2.31
CA HIS A 15 -17.20 -2.99 2.65
C HIS A 15 -16.60 -2.44 3.95
N ASP A 16 -15.35 -2.00 3.87
CA ASP A 16 -14.53 -1.55 4.98
C ASP A 16 -13.67 -0.35 4.54
N LYS A 17 -13.67 0.71 5.34
CA LYS A 17 -12.90 1.94 5.06
C LYS A 17 -11.40 1.78 5.26
N HIS A 18 -10.99 0.76 6.00
CA HIS A 18 -9.58 0.43 6.20
C HIS A 18 -9.06 -0.54 5.13
N PHE A 19 -9.93 -0.98 4.21
CA PHE A 19 -9.51 -1.81 3.09
C PHE A 19 -8.91 -0.94 2.00
N HIS A 20 -7.62 -1.12 1.73
CA HIS A 20 -6.90 -0.40 0.69
C HIS A 20 -7.04 -1.09 -0.67
N ILE A 21 -7.27 -0.31 -1.71
CA ILE A 21 -7.16 -0.73 -3.10
C ILE A 21 -6.05 0.11 -3.72
N SER A 22 -4.95 -0.53 -4.08
CA SER A 22 -3.85 0.13 -4.77
C SER A 22 -3.94 -0.05 -6.28
N ILE A 23 -3.63 1.00 -7.04
CA ILE A 23 -3.47 0.94 -8.50
C ILE A 23 -2.13 1.54 -8.91
N ASN A 24 -1.44 0.86 -9.82
CA ASN A 24 -0.22 1.37 -10.42
C ASN A 24 -0.56 2.37 -11.53
N VAL A 25 0.04 3.55 -11.47
CA VAL A 25 -0.17 4.61 -12.45
C VAL A 25 1.18 5.05 -13.01
N ALA A 26 1.31 5.05 -14.34
CA ALA A 26 2.47 5.64 -14.99
C ALA A 26 2.42 7.16 -14.84
N ALA A 27 3.55 7.81 -14.52
CA ALA A 27 3.59 9.26 -14.29
C ALA A 27 3.04 10.11 -15.45
N ARG A 28 3.08 9.63 -16.70
CA ARG A 28 2.46 10.33 -17.83
C ARG A 28 0.94 10.56 -17.65
N HIS A 29 0.21 9.62 -17.05
CA HIS A 29 -1.22 9.78 -16.77
C HIS A 29 -1.48 10.77 -15.63
N PHE A 30 -0.46 11.02 -14.82
CA PHE A 30 -0.44 12.01 -13.75
C PHE A 30 -0.31 13.43 -14.32
N ALA A 31 0.60 13.64 -15.28
CA ALA A 31 0.87 14.95 -15.87
C ALA A 31 -0.26 15.47 -16.78
N GLU A 32 -0.97 14.59 -17.50
CA GLU A 32 -1.97 14.99 -18.51
C GLU A 32 -3.41 15.13 -17.96
N GLY A 33 -3.61 14.90 -16.65
CA GLY A 33 -4.94 14.95 -16.03
C GLY A 33 -5.89 13.81 -16.43
N GLU A 34 -5.38 12.81 -17.16
CA GLU A 34 -6.12 11.61 -17.54
C GLU A 34 -6.52 10.79 -16.31
N LEU A 35 -5.60 10.67 -15.33
CA LEU A 35 -5.88 9.98 -14.07
C LEU A 35 -7.14 10.54 -13.39
N LEU A 36 -7.24 11.86 -13.22
CA LEU A 36 -8.43 12.44 -12.58
C LEU A 36 -9.71 12.16 -13.34
N ARG A 37 -9.64 12.22 -14.68
CA ARG A 37 -10.80 11.92 -15.52
C ARG A 37 -11.28 10.49 -15.31
N ASP A 38 -10.36 9.53 -15.23
CA ASP A 38 -10.69 8.13 -15.01
C ASP A 38 -11.16 7.86 -13.59
N LEU A 39 -10.53 8.48 -12.58
CA LEU A 39 -10.99 8.40 -11.19
C LEU A 39 -12.39 8.99 -11.03
N HIS A 40 -12.71 10.10 -11.70
CA HIS A 40 -14.08 10.65 -11.71
C HIS A 40 -15.10 9.70 -12.32
N LYS A 41 -14.75 9.04 -13.41
CA LYS A 41 -15.65 8.12 -14.12
C LYS A 41 -15.83 6.79 -13.40
N LEU A 42 -14.77 6.25 -12.81
CA LEU A 42 -14.73 4.86 -12.32
C LEU A 42 -14.76 4.75 -10.80
N TRP A 43 -14.02 5.62 -10.10
CA TRP A 43 -13.85 5.55 -8.66
C TRP A 43 -14.86 6.43 -7.94
N PHE A 44 -14.82 7.75 -8.14
CA PHE A 44 -15.68 8.68 -7.40
C PHE A 44 -17.17 8.53 -7.72
N SER A 45 -17.52 8.15 -8.96
CA SER A 45 -18.91 7.89 -9.36
C SER A 45 -19.53 6.68 -8.66
N ALA A 46 -18.71 5.74 -8.21
CA ALA A 46 -19.13 4.51 -7.56
C ALA A 46 -19.30 4.65 -6.04
N TYR A 47 -18.89 5.77 -5.45
CA TYR A 47 -18.90 6.04 -4.02
C TYR A 47 -18.33 4.88 -3.16
N PRO A 48 -17.10 4.41 -3.45
CA PRO A 48 -16.48 3.35 -2.68
C PRO A 48 -16.24 3.79 -1.25
N VAL A 49 -16.37 2.84 -0.32
CA VAL A 49 -15.98 3.08 1.08
C VAL A 49 -14.51 2.79 1.33
N GLN A 50 -13.89 2.01 0.44
CA GLN A 50 -12.48 1.61 0.51
C GLN A 50 -11.56 2.81 0.28
N GLN A 51 -10.32 2.70 0.75
CA GLN A 51 -9.30 3.71 0.55
C GLN A 51 -8.54 3.44 -0.75
N LEU A 52 -8.54 4.40 -1.68
CA LEU A 52 -7.72 4.33 -2.89
C LEU A 52 -6.28 4.73 -2.59
N VAL A 53 -5.34 3.96 -3.10
CA VAL A 53 -3.92 4.29 -3.14
C VAL A 53 -3.46 4.31 -4.59
N VAL A 54 -2.86 5.40 -5.03
CA VAL A 54 -2.23 5.53 -6.34
C VAL A 54 -0.73 5.34 -6.17
N GLU A 55 -0.20 4.31 -6.81
CA GLU A 55 1.22 3.95 -6.77
C GLU A 55 1.94 4.52 -7.99
N LEU A 56 3.01 5.27 -7.75
CA LEU A 56 3.88 5.85 -8.78
C LEU A 56 5.30 5.33 -8.60
N THR A 57 5.96 4.93 -9.67
CA THR A 57 7.29 4.33 -9.58
C THR A 57 8.40 5.38 -9.48
N GLU A 58 9.45 5.13 -8.69
CA GLU A 58 10.59 6.07 -8.58
C GLU A 58 11.34 6.28 -9.91
N ARG A 59 11.17 5.35 -10.87
CA ARG A 59 11.82 5.42 -12.19
C ARG A 59 11.18 6.45 -13.12
N ASP A 60 9.96 6.87 -12.80
CA ASP A 60 9.29 7.89 -13.56
C ASP A 60 9.94 9.27 -13.32
N VAL A 61 9.77 10.19 -14.27
CA VAL A 61 10.28 11.57 -14.15
C VAL A 61 9.13 12.48 -13.76
N LEU A 62 9.20 13.06 -12.55
CA LEU A 62 8.25 14.08 -12.14
C LEU A 62 8.42 15.36 -12.95
N GLN A 63 7.31 15.87 -13.48
CA GLN A 63 7.20 17.15 -14.16
C GLN A 63 6.88 18.27 -13.15
N ASP A 64 7.11 19.53 -13.54
CA ASP A 64 6.89 20.70 -12.67
C ASP A 64 5.39 20.97 -12.34
N GLY A 65 4.46 20.18 -12.89
CA GLY A 65 3.03 20.23 -12.56
C GLY A 65 2.54 19.12 -11.62
N ASP A 66 3.34 18.09 -11.36
CA ASP A 66 2.89 16.89 -10.66
C ASP A 66 2.49 17.17 -9.21
N HIS A 67 3.14 18.15 -8.56
CA HIS A 67 2.76 18.57 -7.20
C HIS A 67 1.28 19.00 -7.11
N HIS A 68 0.75 19.73 -8.08
CA HIS A 68 -0.65 20.16 -8.06
C HIS A 68 -1.62 18.98 -8.24
N MET A 69 -1.24 17.99 -9.05
CA MET A 69 -2.01 16.76 -9.17
C MET A 69 -2.02 15.99 -7.86
N ALA A 70 -0.87 15.88 -7.19
CA ALA A 70 -0.75 15.24 -5.88
C ALA A 70 -1.65 15.93 -4.83
N GLU A 71 -1.57 17.26 -4.73
CA GLU A 71 -2.43 18.05 -3.85
C GLU A 71 -3.92 17.83 -4.14
N HIS A 72 -4.30 17.75 -5.42
CA HIS A 72 -5.68 17.51 -5.81
C HIS A 72 -6.15 16.10 -5.40
N LEU A 73 -5.31 15.07 -5.58
CA LEU A 73 -5.63 13.71 -5.19
C LEU A 73 -5.79 13.60 -3.66
N HIS A 74 -4.89 14.21 -2.88
CA HIS A 74 -5.01 14.29 -1.44
C HIS A 74 -6.30 15.01 -1.00
N PHE A 75 -6.63 16.14 -1.63
CA PHE A 75 -7.89 16.86 -1.35
C PHE A 75 -9.13 15.99 -1.61
N ARG A 76 -9.04 15.04 -2.55
CA ARG A 76 -10.09 14.08 -2.88
C ARG A 76 -10.05 12.81 -2.01
N GLY A 77 -9.15 12.75 -1.03
CA GLY A 77 -8.99 11.61 -0.12
C GLY A 77 -8.32 10.40 -0.77
N VAL A 78 -7.56 10.58 -1.85
CA VAL A 78 -6.76 9.51 -2.48
C VAL A 78 -5.36 9.55 -1.88
N TYR A 79 -4.86 8.39 -1.46
CA TYR A 79 -3.49 8.26 -0.95
C TYR A 79 -2.51 8.09 -2.08
N LEU A 80 -1.29 8.58 -1.89
CA LEU A 80 -0.17 8.41 -2.81
C LEU A 80 0.88 7.49 -2.23
N ALA A 81 1.33 6.54 -3.04
CA ALA A 81 2.45 5.67 -2.73
C ALA A 81 3.60 5.90 -3.71
N ILE A 82 4.83 5.90 -3.19
CA ILE A 82 6.03 5.73 -4.02
C ILE A 82 6.37 4.24 -4.07
N ASP A 83 6.36 3.68 -5.27
CA ASP A 83 6.72 2.29 -5.56
C ASP A 83 8.20 2.15 -5.96
N ASP A 84 8.74 0.95 -5.75
CA ASP A 84 10.14 0.60 -6.03
C ASP A 84 11.18 1.53 -5.34
N PHE A 85 10.86 2.07 -4.17
CA PHE A 85 11.71 3.08 -3.49
C PHE A 85 13.09 2.52 -3.14
N GLY A 86 14.14 3.28 -3.48
CA GLY A 86 15.53 2.93 -3.23
C GLY A 86 16.23 2.28 -4.42
N THR A 87 15.52 2.03 -5.51
CA THR A 87 16.09 1.44 -6.74
C THR A 87 16.57 2.48 -7.75
N GLY A 88 16.26 3.76 -7.53
CA GLY A 88 16.55 4.88 -8.44
C GLY A 88 17.43 5.99 -7.86
N ASN A 89 17.60 7.06 -8.64
CA ASN A 89 18.47 8.20 -8.32
C ASN A 89 17.70 9.42 -7.75
N SER A 90 16.41 9.33 -7.42
CA SER A 90 15.58 10.55 -7.21
C SER A 90 14.56 10.47 -6.08
N SER A 91 14.76 9.60 -5.09
CA SER A 91 13.76 9.31 -4.06
C SER A 91 13.41 10.51 -3.15
N LEU A 92 14.32 11.45 -2.91
CA LEU A 92 14.07 12.59 -2.02
C LEU A 92 13.21 13.70 -2.66
N SER A 93 13.40 14.01 -3.94
CA SER A 93 12.58 15.03 -4.62
C SER A 93 11.13 14.58 -4.78
N TRP A 94 10.93 13.27 -4.93
CA TRP A 94 9.61 12.64 -4.92
C TRP A 94 8.90 12.82 -3.57
N LEU A 95 9.61 12.59 -2.45
CA LEU A 95 9.06 12.81 -1.11
C LEU A 95 8.62 14.26 -0.90
N GLU A 96 9.42 15.22 -1.38
CA GLU A 96 9.10 16.65 -1.25
C GLU A 96 7.90 17.06 -2.12
N LYS A 97 7.89 16.66 -3.40
CA LYS A 97 6.88 17.07 -4.38
C LYS A 97 5.54 16.38 -4.14
N LEU A 98 5.54 15.08 -3.88
CA LEU A 98 4.30 14.32 -3.75
C LEU A 98 3.78 14.29 -2.33
N ARG A 99 4.64 14.37 -1.30
CA ARG A 99 4.27 14.17 0.10
C ARG A 99 3.46 12.88 0.29
N PRO A 100 4.03 11.72 -0.09
CA PRO A 100 3.26 10.48 -0.16
C PRO A 100 2.83 10.00 1.23
N ASP A 101 1.69 9.34 1.28
CA ASP A 101 1.19 8.65 2.47
C ASP A 101 1.90 7.31 2.68
N VAL A 102 2.38 6.70 1.58
CA VAL A 102 2.93 5.35 1.57
C VAL A 102 4.29 5.30 0.85
N LEU A 103 5.22 4.54 1.40
CA LEU A 103 6.50 4.21 0.78
C LEU A 103 6.66 2.70 0.69
N LYS A 104 6.79 2.18 -0.55
CA LYS A 104 6.92 0.76 -0.81
C LYS A 104 8.40 0.39 -0.98
N ILE A 105 8.88 -0.52 -0.15
CA ILE A 105 10.24 -1.05 -0.14
C ILE A 105 10.29 -2.20 -1.15
N ASP A 106 11.05 -2.01 -2.22
CA ASP A 106 11.18 -3.00 -3.31
C ASP A 106 11.64 -4.38 -2.80
N LYS A 107 11.21 -5.42 -3.51
CA LYS A 107 11.55 -6.80 -3.19
C LYS A 107 13.05 -7.10 -3.22
N SER A 108 13.87 -6.34 -3.93
CA SER A 108 15.33 -6.54 -3.95
C SER A 108 15.97 -6.23 -2.58
N PHE A 109 15.32 -5.41 -1.77
CA PHE A 109 15.72 -5.13 -0.39
C PHE A 109 15.22 -6.21 0.57
N THR A 110 13.96 -6.61 0.47
CA THR A 110 13.40 -7.67 1.32
C THR A 110 14.03 -9.03 1.08
N SER A 111 14.45 -9.31 -0.16
CA SER A 111 15.20 -10.53 -0.52
C SER A 111 16.60 -10.58 0.11
N ALA A 112 17.15 -9.44 0.51
CA ALA A 112 18.48 -9.34 1.11
C ALA A 112 18.49 -9.52 2.63
N ILE A 113 17.31 -9.60 3.27
CA ILE A 113 17.17 -9.75 4.72
C ILE A 113 17.83 -11.06 5.20
N GLY A 114 18.73 -10.93 6.17
CA GLY A 114 19.46 -12.06 6.74
C GLY A 114 20.69 -12.48 5.94
N ILE A 115 21.06 -11.70 4.92
CA ILE A 115 22.32 -11.78 4.18
C ILE A 115 23.13 -10.52 4.52
N ASP A 116 24.43 -10.68 4.80
CA ASP A 116 25.34 -9.54 4.99
C ASP A 116 25.56 -8.85 3.64
N SER A 117 24.76 -7.81 3.36
CA SER A 117 24.71 -7.14 2.07
C SER A 117 24.36 -5.66 2.23
N VAL A 118 24.77 -4.85 1.27
CA VAL A 118 24.44 -3.41 1.23
C VAL A 118 22.93 -3.17 1.27
N ASN A 119 22.14 -4.03 0.61
CA ASN A 119 20.68 -3.92 0.57
C ASN A 119 20.04 -4.07 1.97
N ALA A 120 20.61 -4.87 2.87
CA ALA A 120 20.09 -4.97 4.23
C ALA A 120 20.25 -3.62 4.97
N THR A 121 21.44 -3.00 4.90
CA THR A 121 21.68 -1.67 5.48
C THR A 121 20.78 -0.60 4.87
N VAL A 122 20.57 -0.64 3.54
CA VAL A 122 19.69 0.33 2.86
C VAL A 122 18.23 0.14 3.29
N THR A 123 17.76 -1.10 3.48
CA THR A 123 16.42 -1.38 4.04
C THR A 123 16.20 -0.64 5.35
N ASP A 124 17.14 -0.75 6.30
CA ASP A 124 17.02 -0.11 7.62
C ASP A 124 17.00 1.42 7.52
N ILE A 125 17.77 2.00 6.58
CA ILE A 125 17.78 3.45 6.32
C ILE A 125 16.43 3.92 5.76
N ILE A 126 15.85 3.16 4.81
CA ILE A 126 14.55 3.48 4.21
C ILE A 126 13.45 3.46 5.28
N ILE A 127 13.44 2.43 6.13
CA ILE A 127 12.48 2.32 7.25
C ILE A 127 12.63 3.52 8.20
N ALA A 128 13.85 3.84 8.60
CA ALA A 128 14.10 4.97 9.51
C ALA A 128 13.72 6.32 8.89
N LEU A 129 13.90 6.51 7.58
CA LEU A 129 13.48 7.70 6.85
C LEU A 129 11.95 7.83 6.87
N ALA A 130 11.23 6.77 6.52
CA ALA A 130 9.78 6.77 6.49
C ALA A 130 9.18 7.08 7.87
N HIS A 131 9.71 6.47 8.93
CA HIS A 131 9.31 6.79 10.31
C HIS A 131 9.52 8.26 10.67
N ARG A 132 10.66 8.85 10.30
CA ARG A 132 10.93 10.27 10.58
C ARG A 132 10.01 11.22 9.83
N LEU A 133 9.51 10.79 8.67
CA LEU A 133 8.59 11.56 7.84
C LEU A 133 7.12 11.24 8.14
N ASN A 134 6.83 10.30 9.06
CA ASN A 134 5.50 9.76 9.35
C ASN A 134 4.80 9.21 8.09
N ILE A 135 5.56 8.48 7.27
CA ILE A 135 5.06 7.82 6.06
C ILE A 135 4.88 6.33 6.35
N VAL A 136 3.73 5.76 5.96
CA VAL A 136 3.44 4.34 6.11
C VAL A 136 4.35 3.53 5.21
N THR A 137 4.94 2.47 5.73
CA THR A 137 5.84 1.58 4.97
C THR A 137 5.14 0.30 4.54
N VAL A 138 5.31 -0.07 3.27
CA VAL A 138 4.95 -1.40 2.76
C VAL A 138 6.21 -2.12 2.32
N ALA A 139 6.51 -3.28 2.86
CA ALA A 139 7.58 -4.12 2.33
C ALA A 139 7.05 -5.14 1.33
N GLU A 140 7.59 -5.12 0.12
CA GLU A 140 7.16 -6.01 -0.97
C GLU A 140 8.00 -7.28 -1.07
N GLY A 141 7.42 -8.33 -1.67
CA GLY A 141 8.15 -9.58 -1.90
C GLY A 141 8.49 -10.35 -0.62
N VAL A 142 7.68 -10.23 0.44
CA VAL A 142 7.82 -11.06 1.63
C VAL A 142 7.42 -12.50 1.30
N GLU A 143 8.37 -13.42 1.34
CA GLU A 143 8.15 -14.84 0.98
C GLU A 143 8.33 -15.80 2.14
N THR A 144 9.08 -15.40 3.17
CA THR A 144 9.44 -16.26 4.30
C THR A 144 9.05 -15.67 5.65
N GLN A 145 8.79 -16.55 6.62
CA GLN A 145 8.54 -16.18 8.02
C GLN A 145 9.69 -15.33 8.61
N ARG A 146 10.94 -15.63 8.22
CA ARG A 146 12.12 -14.90 8.69
C ARG A 146 12.12 -13.44 8.22
N GLN A 147 11.73 -13.19 6.96
CA GLN A 147 11.58 -11.83 6.43
C GLN A 147 10.46 -11.08 7.14
N ASP A 148 9.32 -11.74 7.34
CA ASP A 148 8.17 -11.19 8.07
C ASP A 148 8.57 -10.69 9.47
N GLU A 149 9.16 -11.58 10.28
CA GLU A 149 9.58 -11.27 11.64
C GLU A 149 10.67 -10.20 11.69
N TYR A 150 11.57 -10.17 10.71
CA TYR A 150 12.56 -9.10 10.61
C TYR A 150 11.87 -7.76 10.38
N LEU A 151 11.03 -7.65 9.35
CA LEU A 151 10.39 -6.40 8.94
C LEU A 151 9.47 -5.86 10.05
N ARG A 152 8.68 -6.73 10.70
CA ARG A 152 7.85 -6.34 11.85
C ARG A 152 8.67 -5.78 13.02
N ARG A 153 9.79 -6.43 13.35
CA ARG A 153 10.67 -5.97 14.45
C ARG A 153 11.31 -4.61 14.17
N HIS A 154 11.55 -4.30 12.89
CA HIS A 154 12.08 -3.00 12.48
C HIS A 154 10.99 -1.94 12.28
N GLY A 155 9.72 -2.30 12.54
CA GLY A 155 8.61 -1.36 12.51
C GLY A 155 8.06 -1.08 11.12
N VAL A 156 8.19 -2.01 10.18
CA VAL A 156 7.45 -1.93 8.91
C VAL A 156 5.97 -2.14 9.16
N ASP A 157 5.13 -1.26 8.60
CA ASP A 157 3.70 -1.17 8.91
C ASP A 157 2.90 -2.27 8.18
N ILE A 158 3.17 -2.47 6.90
CA ILE A 158 2.43 -3.39 6.03
C ILE A 158 3.40 -4.30 5.29
N LEU A 159 3.05 -5.58 5.18
CA LEU A 159 3.85 -6.58 4.49
C LEU A 159 3.06 -7.18 3.34
N GLN A 160 3.68 -7.26 2.16
CA GLN A 160 3.10 -7.80 0.95
C GLN A 160 4.03 -8.85 0.34
N GLY A 161 3.49 -10.01 -0.03
CA GLY A 161 4.23 -11.02 -0.77
C GLY A 161 3.62 -12.42 -0.68
N PHE A 162 4.31 -13.39 -1.29
CA PHE A 162 3.82 -14.76 -1.40
C PHE A 162 3.71 -15.50 -0.08
N HIS A 163 4.33 -15.00 0.99
CA HIS A 163 4.07 -15.46 2.35
C HIS A 163 2.59 -15.32 2.74
N TYR A 164 1.92 -14.28 2.23
CA TYR A 164 0.51 -13.99 2.46
C TYR A 164 -0.38 -14.55 1.35
N ALA A 165 -0.17 -14.10 0.13
CA ALA A 165 -0.95 -14.56 -1.01
C ALA A 165 -0.19 -14.35 -2.29
N ARG A 166 -0.44 -15.24 -3.25
CA ARG A 166 -0.11 -14.95 -4.65
C ARG A 166 -1.24 -14.08 -5.24
N PRO A 167 -0.94 -13.25 -6.26
CA PRO A 167 -1.97 -12.62 -7.07
C PRO A 167 -3.01 -13.66 -7.50
N MET A 168 -4.27 -13.28 -7.42
CA MET A 168 -5.40 -14.16 -7.76
C MET A 168 -6.45 -13.40 -8.57
N PRO A 169 -7.27 -14.10 -9.36
CA PRO A 169 -8.48 -13.52 -9.94
C PRO A 169 -9.34 -12.87 -8.85
N VAL A 170 -9.98 -11.75 -9.17
CA VAL A 170 -10.77 -10.98 -8.20
C VAL A 170 -11.99 -11.76 -7.70
N GLU A 171 -12.48 -12.71 -8.50
CA GLU A 171 -13.59 -13.60 -8.17
C GLU A 171 -13.24 -14.59 -7.04
N ASP A 172 -11.96 -14.95 -6.92
CA ASP A 172 -11.46 -15.89 -5.91
C ASP A 172 -11.18 -15.19 -4.56
N PHE A 173 -11.03 -13.87 -4.58
CA PHE A 173 -10.65 -13.06 -3.41
C PHE A 173 -11.61 -13.21 -2.21
N PRO A 174 -12.95 -13.18 -2.36
CA PRO A 174 -13.85 -13.31 -1.21
C PRO A 174 -13.72 -14.67 -0.51
N GLN A 175 -13.51 -15.74 -1.28
CA GLN A 175 -13.33 -17.08 -0.72
C GLN A 175 -12.00 -17.17 0.04
N TRP A 176 -10.92 -16.65 -0.56
CA TRP A 176 -9.62 -16.58 0.10
C TRP A 176 -9.68 -15.78 1.41
N LEU A 177 -10.31 -14.59 1.40
CA LEU A 177 -10.43 -13.74 2.57
C LEU A 177 -11.24 -14.39 3.70
N ALA A 178 -12.34 -15.06 3.36
CA ALA A 178 -13.15 -15.78 4.34
C ALA A 178 -12.38 -16.92 5.01
N ALA A 179 -11.61 -17.69 4.23
CA ALA A 179 -10.77 -18.75 4.76
C ALA A 179 -9.66 -18.20 5.69
N ARG A 180 -9.04 -17.07 5.33
CA ARG A 180 -8.02 -16.39 6.14
C ARG A 180 -8.54 -15.96 7.51
N ARG A 181 -9.69 -15.29 7.55
CA ARG A 181 -10.32 -14.83 8.82
C ARG A 181 -10.63 -15.99 9.77
N GLN A 182 -10.98 -17.16 9.24
CA GLN A 182 -11.22 -18.35 10.06
C GLN A 182 -9.93 -18.88 10.71
N VAL A 183 -8.82 -18.90 9.96
CA VAL A 183 -7.52 -19.33 10.48
C VAL A 183 -7.03 -18.40 11.58
N GLU A 184 -7.15 -17.08 11.39
CA GLU A 184 -6.79 -16.06 12.38
C GLU A 184 -7.63 -16.19 13.66
N ALA A 185 -8.96 -16.29 13.52
CA ALA A 185 -9.85 -16.47 14.67
C ALA A 185 -9.56 -17.78 15.45
N MET A 186 -9.14 -18.85 14.75
CA MET A 186 -8.71 -20.10 15.39
C MET A 186 -7.36 -19.99 16.09
N ALA A 187 -6.44 -19.16 15.58
CA ALA A 187 -5.15 -18.90 16.20
C ALA A 187 -5.32 -18.09 17.50
N ASP A 188 -6.14 -17.03 17.47
CA ASP A 188 -6.45 -16.18 18.62
C ASP A 188 -7.15 -16.95 19.74
N ASN A 189 -8.07 -17.85 19.38
CA ASN A 189 -8.76 -18.69 20.36
C ASN A 189 -7.85 -19.77 20.99
N LYS A 190 -6.72 -20.10 20.37
CA LYS A 190 -5.71 -21.03 20.93
C LYS A 190 -4.66 -20.33 21.79
N THR A 191 -4.37 -19.06 21.55
CA THR A 191 -3.42 -18.27 22.36
C THR A 191 -4.05 -17.67 23.61
N GLY A 192 -5.37 -17.68 23.74
CA GLY A 192 -6.08 -17.19 24.94
C GLY A 192 -5.90 -15.69 25.18
N GLN A 193 -5.41 -14.96 24.17
CA GLN A 193 -5.21 -13.52 24.21
C GLN A 193 -6.43 -12.86 23.54
N PRO A 194 -7.08 -11.88 24.19
CA PRO A 194 -8.16 -11.15 23.55
C PRO A 194 -7.63 -10.49 22.26
N PRO A 195 -8.47 -10.36 21.21
CA PRO A 195 -8.07 -9.69 19.98
C PRO A 195 -7.50 -8.33 20.36
N ALA A 196 -6.30 -8.01 19.82
CA ALA A 196 -5.74 -6.70 19.99
C ALA A 196 -6.78 -5.69 19.49
N GLU A 197 -7.27 -4.83 20.38
CA GLU A 197 -8.02 -3.64 19.97
C GLU A 197 -7.13 -2.89 19.00
N THR A 198 -7.41 -3.02 17.70
CA THR A 198 -6.90 -2.13 16.68
C THR A 198 -7.67 -0.83 16.80
N ASP A 199 -7.50 -0.16 17.94
CA ASP A 199 -7.76 1.24 18.09
C ASP A 199 -6.40 1.90 18.31
N ARG A 200 -5.76 2.24 17.20
CA ARG A 200 -4.79 3.32 17.19
C ARG A 200 -5.19 4.30 16.08
N PRO A 201 -5.81 5.42 16.45
CA PRO A 201 -5.94 6.59 15.59
C PRO A 201 -4.67 7.43 15.72
N VAL A 202 -4.02 7.79 14.61
CA VAL A 202 -4.14 9.09 13.91
C VAL A 202 -3.44 8.99 12.56
#